data_AF-A0A8T5RG55-F1
#
_entry.id   AF-A0A8T5RG55-F1
#
_cell.length_a   1.000
_cell.length_b   1.000
_cell.length_c   1.000
_cell.angle_alpha   90.00
_cell.angle_beta   90.00
_cell.angle_gamma   90.00
#
_symmetry.space_group_name_H-M   'P 1'
#
loop_
_entity.id
_entity.type
_entity.pdbx_description
1 polymer ?
#
loop_
_entity_poly.entity_id
_entity_poly.type
_entity_poly.pdbx_seq_one_letter_code
_entity_poly.pdbx_strand_id
1 'polypeptide(L)' 'LQGLGAKTSDKFNEVGVNSVEELIKENPEELSMLIKGCSLDSIVKWIEEGKELASK' A
#
# COMPACT_ATOMS: atom_id res chain seq x y z
N LEU A 1 8.17 3.06 3.42
CA LEU A 1 7.43 1.82 3.70
C LEU A 1 8.40 0.65 3.62
N GLN A 2 8.69 0.02 4.75
CA GLN A 2 9.68 -1.05 4.82
C GLN A 2 9.17 -2.30 4.08
N GLY A 3 10.02 -2.90 3.25
CA GLY A 3 9.67 -4.13 2.51
C GLY A 3 8.78 -3.93 1.29
N LEU A 4 8.37 -2.70 0.97
CA LEU A 4 7.72 -2.36 -0.30
C LEU A 4 8.79 -2.25 -1.40
N GLY A 5 8.93 -3.30 -2.21
CA GLY A 5 9.86 -3.34 -3.33
C GLY A 5 9.29 -2.73 -4.62
N ALA A 6 10.16 -2.47 -5.60
CA ALA A 6 9.77 -1.86 -6.89
C ALA A 6 8.60 -2.58 -7.57
N LYS A 7 8.63 -3.92 -7.63
CA LYS A 7 7.55 -4.73 -8.24
C LYS A 7 6.20 -4.56 -7.56
N THR A 8 6.19 -4.34 -6.25
CA THR A 8 4.95 -4.11 -5.50
C THR A 8 4.48 -2.68 -5.75
N SER A 9 5.40 -1.72 -5.76
CA SER A 9 5.12 -0.31 -6.06
C SER A 9 4.53 -0.12 -7.46
N ASP A 10 5.05 -0.82 -8.47
CA ASP A 10 4.46 -0.82 -9.82
C ASP A 10 3.01 -1.29 -9.80
N LYS A 11 2.69 -2.38 -9.08
CA LYS A 11 1.31 -2.86 -8.97
C LYS A 11 0.39 -1.88 -8.24
N PHE A 12 0.90 -1.18 -7.22
CA PHE A 12 0.16 -0.11 -6.56
C PHE A 12 -0.16 1.01 -7.56
N ASN A 13 0.82 1.44 -8.36
CA ASN A 13 0.61 2.44 -9.41
C ASN A 13 -0.41 1.94 -10.46
N GLU A 14 -0.36 0.67 -10.85
CA GLU A 14 -1.32 0.05 -11.80
C GLU A 14 -2.76 0.08 -11.29
N VAL A 15 -2.98 -0.04 -9.97
CA VAL A 15 -4.31 0.08 -9.34
C VAL A 15 -4.68 1.53 -8.99
N GLY A 16 -3.84 2.50 -9.34
CA GLY A 16 -4.11 3.92 -9.15
C GLY A 16 -3.55 4.51 -7.85
N VAL A 17 -2.80 3.74 -7.05
CA VAL A 17 -2.16 4.20 -5.82
C VAL A 17 -0.74 4.64 -6.11
N ASN A 18 -0.52 5.94 -6.28
CA ASN A 18 0.79 6.48 -6.70
C ASN A 18 1.57 7.14 -5.56
N SER A 19 0.96 7.25 -4.38
CA SER A 19 1.53 7.97 -3.25
C SER A 19 1.06 7.41 -1.92
N VAL A 20 1.83 7.67 -0.87
CA VAL A 20 1.49 7.25 0.50
C VAL A 20 0.15 7.83 0.95
N GLU A 21 -0.16 9.07 0.56
CA GLU A 21 -1.44 9.72 0.86
C GLU A 21 -2.66 9.03 0.22
N GLU A 22 -2.48 8.41 -0.95
CA GLU A 22 -3.54 7.61 -1.58
C GLU A 22 -3.64 6.26 -0.87
N LEU A 23 -2.49 5.61 -0.65
CA LEU A 23 -2.43 4.31 0.03
C LEU A 23 -3.18 4.32 1.37
N ILE A 24 -3.01 5.36 2.19
CA ILE A 24 -3.66 5.43 3.51
C ILE A 24 -5.17 5.69 3.47
N LYS A 25 -5.70 6.13 2.32
CA LYS A 25 -7.14 6.37 2.09
C LYS A 25 -7.85 5.15 1.51
N GLU A 26 -7.09 4.24 0.90
CA GLU A 26 -7.62 3.01 0.31
C GLU A 26 -7.95 1.93 1.35
N ASN A 27 -8.77 0.95 0.95
CA ASN A 27 -9.09 -0.21 1.77
C ASN A 27 -8.04 -1.32 1.58
N PRO A 28 -7.35 -1.78 2.64
CA PRO A 28 -6.34 -2.83 2.53
C PRO A 28 -6.89 -4.16 1.98
N GLU A 29 -8.15 -4.51 2.28
CA GLU A 29 -8.78 -5.72 1.75
C GLU A 29 -8.92 -5.67 0.23
N GLU A 30 -9.46 -4.57 -0.30
CA GLU A 30 -9.61 -4.35 -1.75
C GLU A 30 -8.25 -4.37 -2.44
N LEU A 31 -7.27 -3.65 -1.89
CA LEU A 31 -5.91 -3.63 -2.43
C LEU A 31 -5.28 -5.03 -2.44
N SER A 32 -5.52 -5.86 -1.42
CA SER A 32 -5.02 -7.23 -1.38
C SER A 32 -5.63 -8.13 -2.46
N MET A 33 -6.88 -7.87 -2.85
CA MET A 33 -7.56 -8.60 -3.92
C MET A 33 -7.08 -8.17 -5.31
N LEU A 34 -6.77 -6.88 -5.48
CA LEU A 34 -6.29 -6.31 -6.75
C LEU A 34 -4.80 -6.62 -6.97
N ILE A 35 -3.97 -6.51 -5.93
CA ILE A 35 -2.52 -6.68 -5.99
C ILE A 35 -2.16 -8.14 -5.72
N LYS A 36 -2.21 -8.95 -6.78
CA LYS A 36 -1.82 -10.36 -6.70
C LYS A 36 -0.38 -10.54 -6.20
N GLY A 37 -0.22 -11.38 -5.19
CA GLY A 37 1.07 -11.69 -4.58
C GLY A 37 1.49 -10.72 -3.47
N CYS A 38 0.57 -9.87 -3.01
CA CYS A 38 0.72 -9.12 -1.77
C CYS A 38 -0.28 -9.64 -0.73
N SER A 39 0.19 -9.88 0.49
CA SER A 39 -0.67 -10.31 1.60
C SER A 39 -1.38 -9.11 2.20
N LEU A 40 -2.62 -9.30 2.68
CA LEU A 40 -3.37 -8.28 3.40
C LEU A 40 -2.55 -7.66 4.55
N ASP A 41 -1.88 -8.51 5.34
CA ASP A 41 -1.03 -8.11 6.46
C ASP A 41 0.07 -7.11 6.06
N SER A 42 0.70 -7.32 4.90
CA SER A 42 1.73 -6.41 4.38
C SER A 42 1.14 -5.05 3.99
N ILE A 43 -0.07 -5.04 3.41
CA ILE A 43 -0.75 -3.82 3.00
C ILE A 43 -1.20 -3.03 4.24
N VAL A 44 -1.78 -3.71 5.23
CA VAL A 44 -2.16 -3.08 6.51
C VAL A 44 -0.94 -2.42 7.15
N LYS A 45 0.18 -3.14 7.24
CA LYS A 45 1.43 -2.62 7.79
C LYS A 45 1.90 -1.36 7.05
N TRP A 46 1.85 -1.37 5.71
CA TRP A 46 2.23 -0.19 4.92
C TRP A 46 1.27 0.99 5.08
N ILE A 47 -0.02 0.74 5.25
CA ILE A 47 -0.99 1.79 5.56
C ILE A 47 -0.70 2.39 6.93
N GLU A 48 -0.39 1.58 7.94
CA GLU A 48 -0.01 2.05 9.27
C GLU A 48 1.27 2.90 9.22
N GLU A 49 2.35 2.36 8.62
CA GLU A 49 3.59 3.12 8.41
C GLU A 49 3.34 4.42 7.63
N GLY A 50 2.45 4.39 6.64
CA GLY A 50 2.06 5.55 5.84
C GLY A 50 1.34 6.62 6.66
N LYS A 51 0.44 6.22 7.57
CA LYS A 51 -0.27 7.12 8.48
C LYS A 51 0.69 7.76 9.47
N GLU A 52 1.64 6.99 10.00
CA GLU A 52 2.69 7.52 10.88
C GLU A 52 3.56 8.56 10.17
N LEU A 53 3.89 8.33 8.90
CA LEU A 53 4.62 9.28 8.07
C LEU A 53 3.82 10.55 7.76
N ALA A 54 2.52 10.43 7.48
CA ALA A 54 1.64 11.56 7.21
C ALA A 54 1.31 12.40 8.45
N SER A 55 1.45 11.82 9.65
CA SER A 55 1.25 12.51 10.93
C SER A 55 2.47 13.33 11.39
N LYS A 56 3.51 13.43 10.55
CA LYS A 56 4.80 14.04 10.88
C LYS A 56 5.08 15.25 10.00
#